data_AF-A0A397YL76-F1
#
_entry.id   AF-A0A397YL76-F1
#
_cell.length_a   1.000
_cell.length_b   1.000
_cell.length_c   1.000
_cell.angle_alpha   90.00
_cell.angle_beta   90.00
_cell.angle_gamma   90.00
#
_symmetry.space_group_name_H-M   'P 1'
#
loop_
_entity.id
_entity.type
_entity.pdbx_description
1 polymer ?
#
loop_
_entity_poly.entity_id
_entity_poly.type
_entity_poly.pdbx_seq_one_letter_code
_entity_poly.pdbx_strand_id
1 'polypeptide(L)'
;MVEHSKRSKSRQSSTSNLPALATLAEDIGHLAFNEKAIFSPILKNWHPLAAGVAAATLHSCYGTELKKFVSGITELTPDAIRVLTAADKLEKDLVQIAVQDAVDSDDGGKSVIREMPPFEAEVVIGNLVKSWIKTRVDRLKEWIDRNLQQEAWNPKLNKLGIAPSSVDVLRMVDETLEAFFLLPILLHTVLLPELTSGLDKCMQHYVSKAKSSCGSRSTFLPALPALTRCTVGSRLHGVFKKKEKPMAASNRRKSQLGTSNDSTEILQFCCRINTLHYIRTEIDSSGRKTLNRLPESDIAAFDGKTKIFEQSIGYCSKGVQQLSEATAYKIVFHDLSNVLWDGLYVGEVSSSRVESFLQELERCLEIISSSVHDRVRTRVISDIMRASFDGFLLVLLAGGPSRCFTVQDSDAVDEDFKFLCDLFWSNGDGLPLDLIEKVSTTVKSILPLLRTDTESLIERFKAVCLENHGSDRGKLPLPPTSGPWSPTEANTLLRVLCYRYDESATKFLKRTYNLPRKLT
;
A
#
# COMPACT_ATOMS: atom_id res chain seq x y z
N MET A 1 2.38 -10.73 89.15
CA MET A 1 2.36 -11.46 87.85
C MET A 1 2.03 -10.45 86.78
N VAL A 2 3.04 -10.06 86.00
CA VAL A 2 2.98 -8.96 85.02
C VAL A 2 3.08 -9.56 83.63
N GLU A 3 2.15 -9.17 82.75
CA GLU A 3 2.17 -9.44 81.31
C GLU A 3 3.40 -8.82 80.66
N HIS A 4 4.06 -9.57 79.75
CA HIS A 4 4.93 -8.97 78.74
C HIS A 4 4.75 -9.64 77.37
N SER A 5 3.84 -9.04 76.60
CA SER A 5 3.93 -8.71 75.16
C SER A 5 5.09 -9.35 74.35
N LYS A 6 4.76 -10.37 73.55
CA LYS A 6 5.54 -10.76 72.36
C LYS A 6 5.32 -9.74 71.25
N ARG A 7 6.30 -8.86 71.03
CA ARG A 7 6.33 -7.93 69.88
C ARG A 7 7.07 -8.60 68.73
N SER A 8 6.32 -9.18 67.80
CA SER A 8 6.84 -9.61 66.49
C SER A 8 7.34 -8.39 65.72
N LYS A 9 8.66 -8.29 65.51
CA LYS A 9 9.20 -7.39 64.49
C LYS A 9 9.30 -8.16 63.18
N SER A 10 8.29 -7.99 62.33
CA SER A 10 8.46 -8.21 60.89
C SER A 10 9.54 -7.26 60.40
N ARG A 11 10.72 -7.79 60.08
CA ARG A 11 11.62 -7.13 59.15
C ARG A 11 11.13 -7.49 57.75
N GLN A 12 10.17 -6.71 57.27
CA GLN A 12 10.04 -6.47 55.83
C GLN A 12 11.31 -5.73 55.40
N SER A 13 12.34 -6.48 55.01
CA SER A 13 13.37 -5.96 54.12
C SER A 13 12.97 -6.36 52.72
N SER A 14 12.48 -5.39 51.97
CA SER A 14 12.35 -5.43 50.52
C SER A 14 13.74 -5.56 49.89
N THR A 15 14.30 -6.77 49.89
CA THR A 15 15.42 -7.13 49.03
C THR A 15 14.83 -7.70 47.75
N SER A 16 15.09 -7.06 46.63
CA SER A 16 14.77 -7.57 45.29
C SER A 16 15.31 -9.00 45.17
N ASN A 17 14.44 -10.01 45.19
CA ASN A 17 14.89 -11.39 45.02
C ASN A 17 15.45 -11.54 43.59
N LEU A 18 16.77 -11.58 43.49
CA LEU A 18 17.47 -11.99 42.28
C LEU A 18 17.18 -13.47 42.04
N PRO A 19 17.04 -13.90 40.77
CA PRO A 19 16.99 -15.33 40.46
C PRO A 19 18.18 -16.04 41.11
N ALA A 20 17.97 -17.26 41.63
CA ALA A 20 18.99 -17.98 42.38
C ALA A 20 20.31 -18.12 41.60
N LEU A 21 20.22 -18.34 40.28
CA LEU A 21 21.40 -18.46 39.41
C LEU A 21 22.11 -17.13 39.17
N ALA A 22 21.38 -16.01 39.14
CA ALA A 22 22.00 -14.68 39.08
C ALA A 22 22.74 -14.34 40.38
N THR A 23 22.15 -14.71 41.53
CA THR A 23 22.80 -14.57 42.84
C THR A 23 24.05 -15.45 42.93
N LEU A 24 23.97 -16.69 42.44
CA LEU A 24 25.11 -17.59 42.37
C LEU A 24 26.25 -17.00 41.52
N ALA A 25 25.92 -16.33 40.41
CA ALA A 25 26.92 -15.68 39.57
C ALA A 25 27.67 -14.57 40.34
N GLU A 26 26.94 -13.74 41.09
CA GLU A 26 27.53 -12.69 41.92
C GLU A 26 28.42 -13.27 43.04
N ASP A 27 27.95 -14.30 43.74
CA ASP A 27 28.69 -14.96 44.81
C ASP A 27 29.97 -15.63 44.29
N ILE A 28 29.92 -16.26 43.12
CA ILE A 28 31.10 -16.86 42.47
C ILE A 28 32.09 -15.76 42.05
N GLY A 29 31.61 -14.62 41.55
CA GLY A 29 32.45 -13.47 41.26
C GLY A 29 33.20 -12.99 42.51
N HIS A 30 32.49 -12.80 43.62
CA HIS A 30 33.11 -12.45 44.90
C HIS A 30 34.12 -13.49 45.38
N LEU A 31 33.80 -14.77 45.25
CA LEU A 31 34.72 -15.87 45.58
C LEU A 31 36.00 -15.80 44.74
N ALA A 32 35.89 -15.57 43.43
CA ALA A 32 37.03 -15.47 42.52
C ALA A 32 37.94 -14.28 42.86
N PHE A 33 37.37 -13.12 43.17
CA PHE A 33 38.16 -11.95 43.61
C PHE A 33 38.90 -12.20 44.93
N ASN A 34 38.25 -12.87 45.89
CA ASN A 34 38.87 -13.21 47.16
C ASN A 34 39.97 -14.28 46.99
N GLU A 35 39.73 -15.29 46.14
CA GLU A 35 40.73 -16.31 45.81
C GLU A 35 41.98 -15.68 45.21
N LYS A 36 41.80 -14.83 44.19
CA LYS A 36 42.85 -14.08 43.54
C LYS A 36 43.69 -13.24 44.50
N ALA A 37 43.03 -12.57 45.44
CA ALA A 37 43.69 -11.63 46.35
C ALA A 37 44.44 -12.33 47.49
N ILE A 38 43.89 -13.43 48.01
CA ILE A 38 44.37 -14.07 49.25
C ILE A 38 45.21 -15.30 48.96
N PHE A 39 44.72 -16.21 48.12
CA PHE A 39 45.29 -17.55 47.98
C PHE A 39 46.25 -17.66 46.81
N SER A 40 45.92 -17.08 45.64
CA SER A 40 46.78 -17.21 44.46
C SER A 40 48.21 -16.70 44.67
N PRO A 41 48.49 -15.59 45.41
CA PRO A 41 49.87 -15.16 45.67
C PRO A 41 50.70 -16.20 46.44
N ILE A 42 50.06 -16.99 47.32
CA ILE A 42 50.71 -18.07 48.08
C ILE A 42 50.94 -19.28 47.16
N LEU A 43 49.93 -19.62 46.35
CA LEU A 43 49.92 -20.79 45.47
C LEU A 43 50.79 -20.62 44.23
N LYS A 44 51.15 -19.39 43.84
CA LYS A 44 52.08 -19.10 42.74
C LYS A 44 53.45 -19.75 42.89
N ASN A 45 53.86 -20.06 44.12
CA ASN A 45 55.10 -20.81 44.38
C ASN A 45 55.04 -22.26 43.88
N TRP A 46 53.84 -22.80 43.65
CA TRP A 46 53.60 -24.18 43.25
C TRP A 46 53.03 -24.29 41.84
N HIS A 47 52.22 -23.31 41.41
CA HIS A 47 51.67 -23.24 40.07
C HIS A 47 51.68 -21.80 39.55
N PRO A 48 52.38 -21.50 38.45
CA PRO A 48 52.54 -20.12 37.97
C PRO A 48 51.21 -19.43 37.62
N LEU A 49 50.19 -20.20 37.25
CA LEU A 49 48.85 -19.73 36.87
C LEU A 49 47.76 -20.07 37.91
N ALA A 50 48.08 -19.95 39.20
CA ALA A 50 47.17 -20.37 40.28
C ALA A 50 45.77 -19.71 40.22
N ALA A 51 45.70 -18.39 39.98
CA ALA A 51 44.42 -17.68 39.88
C ALA A 51 43.68 -18.04 38.58
N GLY A 52 44.42 -18.27 37.49
CA GLY A 52 43.85 -18.72 36.23
C GLY A 52 43.17 -20.08 36.34
N VAL A 53 43.80 -21.04 37.02
CA VAL A 53 43.22 -22.37 37.27
C VAL A 53 41.96 -22.30 38.14
N ALA A 54 41.97 -21.46 39.18
CA ALA A 54 40.80 -21.24 40.03
C ALA A 54 39.65 -20.61 39.23
N ALA A 55 39.93 -19.57 38.43
CA ALA A 55 38.96 -18.92 37.56
C ALA A 55 38.35 -19.90 36.54
N ALA A 56 39.16 -20.74 35.91
CA ALA A 56 38.69 -21.76 34.96
C ALA A 56 37.79 -22.81 35.65
N THR A 57 38.13 -23.21 36.87
CA THR A 57 37.33 -24.16 37.66
C THR A 57 35.97 -23.56 38.00
N LEU A 58 35.94 -22.33 38.54
CA LEU A 58 34.70 -21.62 38.88
C LEU A 58 33.82 -21.39 37.65
N HIS A 59 34.44 -21.02 36.53
CA HIS A 59 33.78 -20.84 35.24
C HIS A 59 33.10 -22.14 34.78
N SER A 60 33.80 -23.28 34.79
CA SER A 60 33.26 -24.59 34.39
C SER A 60 32.09 -25.05 35.26
N CYS A 61 32.20 -24.85 36.58
CA CYS A 61 31.12 -25.18 37.52
C CYS A 61 29.85 -24.38 37.25
N TYR A 62 29.97 -23.05 37.13
CA TYR A 62 28.81 -22.20 36.83
C TYR A 62 28.24 -22.47 35.44
N GLY A 63 29.10 -22.63 34.43
CA GLY A 63 28.71 -22.89 33.04
C GLY A 63 27.85 -24.16 32.90
N THR A 64 28.10 -25.19 33.70
CA THR A 64 27.29 -26.41 33.73
C THR A 64 25.85 -26.15 34.16
N GLU A 65 25.65 -25.35 35.21
CA GLU A 65 24.31 -24.99 35.69
C GLU A 65 23.62 -23.98 34.76
N LEU A 66 24.38 -23.02 34.22
CA LEU A 66 23.88 -22.10 33.20
C LEU A 66 23.36 -22.83 31.96
N LYS A 67 24.09 -23.85 31.49
CA LYS A 67 23.66 -24.65 30.33
C LYS A 67 22.33 -25.36 30.56
N LYS A 68 22.12 -25.91 31.77
CA LYS A 68 20.82 -26.52 32.16
C LYS A 68 19.72 -25.47 32.15
N PHE A 69 19.98 -24.29 32.73
CA PHE A 69 19.04 -23.18 32.74
C PHE A 69 18.64 -22.76 31.32
N VAL A 70 19.62 -22.47 30.45
CA VAL A 70 19.39 -22.07 29.05
C VAL A 70 18.54 -23.10 28.30
N SER A 71 18.81 -24.40 28.48
CA SER A 71 18.03 -25.46 27.83
C SER A 71 16.55 -25.50 28.24
N GLY A 72 16.20 -24.92 29.39
CA GLY A 72 14.83 -24.87 29.91
C GLY A 72 14.06 -23.59 29.58
N ILE A 73 14.69 -22.56 29.00
CA ILE A 73 14.02 -21.29 28.70
C ILE A 73 13.42 -21.33 27.30
N THR A 74 12.12 -21.08 27.20
CA THR A 74 11.39 -21.00 25.92
C THR A 74 10.99 -19.57 25.54
N GLU A 75 10.93 -18.67 26.51
CA GLU A 75 10.41 -17.31 26.34
C GLU A 75 11.30 -16.27 27.02
N LEU A 76 11.26 -15.04 26.49
CA LEU A 76 11.97 -13.90 27.07
C LEU A 76 11.26 -13.45 28.35
N THR A 77 11.89 -13.69 29.51
CA THR A 77 11.40 -13.24 30.82
C THR A 77 12.42 -12.30 31.48
N PRO A 78 11.97 -11.38 32.36
CA PRO A 78 12.89 -10.50 33.10
C PRO A 78 13.94 -11.29 33.90
N ASP A 79 13.56 -12.42 34.49
CA ASP A 79 14.46 -13.28 35.24
C ASP A 79 15.49 -13.97 34.35
N ALA A 80 15.09 -14.45 33.17
CA ALA A 80 16.03 -14.99 32.18
C ALA A 80 17.07 -13.96 31.75
N ILE A 81 16.64 -12.72 31.47
CA ILE A 81 17.57 -11.64 31.10
C ILE A 81 18.54 -11.37 32.25
N ARG A 82 18.05 -11.23 33.49
CA ARG A 82 18.90 -10.99 34.67
C ARG A 82 19.95 -12.07 34.87
N VAL A 83 19.58 -13.34 34.74
CA VAL A 83 20.51 -14.47 34.84
C VAL A 83 21.57 -14.43 33.74
N LEU A 84 21.15 -14.20 32.49
CA LEU A 84 22.07 -14.17 31.35
C LEU A 84 23.02 -12.96 31.41
N THR A 85 22.53 -11.79 31.84
CA THR A 85 23.39 -10.62 32.06
C THR A 85 24.37 -10.83 33.20
N ALA A 86 23.95 -11.46 34.31
CA ALA A 86 24.85 -11.80 35.40
C ALA A 86 25.91 -12.84 34.98
N ALA A 87 25.52 -13.82 34.16
CA ALA A 87 26.42 -14.81 33.58
C ALA A 87 27.47 -14.16 32.66
N ASP A 88 27.06 -13.27 31.77
CA ASP A 88 27.95 -12.53 30.87
C ASP A 88 28.97 -11.68 31.65
N LYS A 89 28.51 -10.99 32.70
CA LYS A 89 29.41 -10.25 33.59
C LYS A 89 30.41 -11.17 34.30
N LEU A 90 29.93 -12.27 34.88
CA LEU A 90 30.80 -13.23 35.57
C LEU A 90 31.86 -13.81 34.64
N GLU A 91 31.50 -14.17 33.41
CA GLU A 91 32.47 -14.63 32.40
C GLU A 91 33.56 -13.60 32.17
N LYS A 92 33.19 -12.34 31.91
CA LYS A 92 34.14 -11.25 31.68
C LYS A 92 35.09 -11.07 32.86
N ASP A 93 34.57 -11.11 34.09
CA ASP A 93 35.37 -10.99 35.32
C ASP A 93 36.35 -12.18 35.46
N LEU A 94 35.89 -13.43 35.28
CA LEU A 94 36.73 -14.63 35.40
C LEU A 94 37.81 -14.69 34.31
N VAL A 95 37.45 -14.38 33.06
CA VAL A 95 38.39 -14.32 31.94
C VAL A 95 39.44 -13.24 32.19
N GLN A 96 39.06 -12.08 32.71
CA GLN A 96 40.01 -11.03 33.07
C GLN A 96 40.99 -11.49 34.15
N ILE A 97 40.53 -12.23 35.16
CA ILE A 97 41.39 -12.81 36.19
C ILE A 97 42.41 -13.77 35.55
N ALA A 98 41.95 -14.68 34.70
CA ALA A 98 42.81 -15.66 34.02
C ALA A 98 43.86 -14.99 33.10
N VAL A 99 43.46 -13.99 32.33
CA VAL A 99 44.38 -13.24 31.44
C VAL A 99 45.43 -12.48 32.25
N GLN A 100 45.05 -11.82 33.34
CA GLN A 100 45.99 -11.09 34.19
C GLN A 100 46.98 -12.00 34.92
N ASP A 101 46.58 -13.22 35.24
CA ASP A 101 47.46 -14.18 35.90
C ASP A 101 48.53 -14.73 34.95
N ALA A 102 48.26 -14.72 33.64
CA ALA A 102 49.09 -15.33 32.62
C ALA A 102 50.05 -14.36 31.90
N VAL A 103 50.20 -13.13 32.39
CA VAL A 103 51.07 -12.11 31.78
C VAL A 103 52.53 -12.58 31.65
N ASP A 104 53.02 -13.33 32.64
CA ASP A 104 54.39 -13.83 32.70
C ASP A 104 54.53 -15.30 32.25
N SER A 105 53.51 -15.88 31.60
CA SER A 105 53.48 -17.28 31.18
C SER A 105 54.08 -17.49 29.79
N ASP A 106 54.85 -18.58 29.62
CA ASP A 106 55.45 -18.99 28.33
C ASP A 106 54.41 -19.25 27.23
N ASP A 107 53.21 -19.70 27.60
CA ASP A 107 52.09 -19.95 26.68
C ASP A 107 51.12 -18.76 26.54
N GLY A 108 51.38 -17.66 27.27
CA GLY A 108 50.52 -16.48 27.33
C GLY A 108 49.10 -16.78 27.84
N GLY A 109 48.90 -17.84 28.63
CA GLY A 109 47.60 -18.21 29.21
C GLY A 109 46.68 -18.98 28.28
N LYS A 110 47.15 -19.39 27.10
CA LYS A 110 46.36 -20.10 26.09
C LYS A 110 45.76 -21.41 26.61
N SER A 111 46.49 -22.14 27.43
CA SER A 111 46.00 -23.40 28.02
C SER A 111 44.80 -23.18 28.94
N VAL A 112 44.86 -22.17 29.84
CA VAL A 112 43.79 -21.84 30.78
C VAL A 112 42.56 -21.30 30.06
N ILE A 113 42.74 -20.39 29.10
CA ILE A 113 41.61 -19.82 28.34
C ILE A 113 40.89 -20.89 27.52
N ARG A 114 41.58 -21.93 27.04
CA ARG A 114 40.95 -23.04 26.32
C ARG A 114 39.98 -23.84 27.20
N GLU A 115 40.20 -23.88 28.52
CA GLU A 115 39.31 -24.52 29.49
C GLU A 115 38.10 -23.64 29.86
N MET A 116 38.03 -22.40 29.35
CA MET A 116 36.96 -21.43 29.61
C MET A 116 36.18 -21.13 28.31
N PRO A 117 35.41 -22.10 27.76
CA PRO A 117 34.60 -21.86 26.58
C PRO A 117 33.48 -20.85 26.89
N PRO A 118 33.17 -19.90 26.00
CA PRO A 118 32.20 -18.85 26.29
C PRO A 118 30.81 -19.42 26.61
N PHE A 119 30.13 -18.80 27.56
CA PHE A 119 28.75 -19.01 27.96
C PHE A 119 27.75 -18.59 26.89
N GLU A 120 28.15 -17.73 25.95
CA GLU A 120 27.32 -17.23 24.84
C GLU A 120 26.02 -16.55 25.30
N ALA A 121 26.03 -15.96 26.51
CA ALA A 121 24.83 -15.39 27.13
C ALA A 121 24.17 -14.29 26.26
N GLU A 122 24.95 -13.42 25.61
CA GLU A 122 24.44 -12.41 24.68
C GLU A 122 23.76 -13.05 23.45
N VAL A 123 24.30 -14.17 22.92
CA VAL A 123 23.70 -14.90 21.79
C VAL A 123 22.35 -15.50 22.20
N VAL A 124 22.27 -16.07 23.41
CA VAL A 124 21.02 -16.61 23.96
C VAL A 124 19.99 -15.49 24.14
N ILE A 125 20.37 -14.34 24.72
CA ILE A 125 19.48 -13.16 24.83
C ILE A 125 19.00 -12.73 23.45
N GLY A 126 19.91 -12.60 22.47
CA GLY A 126 19.58 -12.24 21.10
C GLY A 126 18.53 -13.16 20.49
N ASN A 127 18.69 -14.48 20.64
CA ASN A 127 17.73 -15.47 20.14
C ASN A 127 16.36 -15.39 20.84
N LEU A 128 16.33 -15.17 22.15
CA LEU A 128 15.08 -14.98 22.90
C LEU A 128 14.34 -13.71 22.46
N VAL A 129 15.07 -12.61 22.22
CA VAL A 129 14.48 -11.36 21.72
C VAL A 129 13.96 -11.53 20.30
N LYS A 130 14.67 -12.26 19.42
CA LYS A 130 14.17 -12.59 18.06
C LYS A 130 12.87 -13.39 18.12
N SER A 131 12.79 -14.39 19.00
CA SER A 131 11.56 -15.15 19.24
C SER A 131 10.41 -14.27 19.73
N TRP A 132 10.71 -13.33 20.64
CA TRP A 132 9.74 -12.34 21.13
C TRP A 132 9.27 -11.41 20.00
N ILE A 133 10.18 -10.89 19.17
CA ILE A 133 9.86 -10.05 18.00
C ILE A 133 8.92 -10.81 17.07
N LYS A 134 9.27 -12.05 16.72
CA LYS A 134 8.44 -12.90 15.85
C LYS A 134 7.03 -13.05 16.41
N THR A 135 6.90 -13.39 17.69
CA THR A 135 5.61 -13.55 18.36
C THR A 135 4.77 -12.27 18.30
N ARG A 136 5.39 -11.09 18.51
CA ARG A 136 4.71 -9.80 18.42
C ARG A 136 4.23 -9.47 17.00
N VAL A 137 5.09 -9.71 16.01
CA VAL A 137 4.79 -9.47 14.59
C VAL A 137 3.69 -10.41 14.10
N ASP A 138 3.75 -11.70 14.42
CA ASP A 138 2.74 -12.68 14.03
C ASP A 138 1.38 -12.34 14.66
N ARG A 139 1.36 -11.97 15.95
CA ARG A 139 0.13 -11.52 16.63
C ARG A 139 -0.45 -10.25 16.00
N LEU A 140 0.38 -9.28 15.62
CA LEU A 140 -0.07 -8.06 14.93
C LEU A 140 -0.72 -8.42 13.59
N LYS A 141 -0.08 -9.29 12.81
CA LYS A 141 -0.62 -9.73 11.51
C LYS A 141 -1.98 -10.42 11.65
N GLU A 142 -2.13 -11.35 12.59
CA GLU A 142 -3.42 -12.01 12.88
C GLU A 142 -4.49 -11.01 13.34
N TRP A 143 -4.10 -10.03 14.14
CA TRP A 143 -5.00 -8.97 14.59
C TRP A 143 -5.46 -8.10 13.42
N ILE A 144 -4.55 -7.74 12.51
CA ILE A 144 -4.88 -7.03 11.26
C ILE A 144 -5.90 -7.81 10.44
N ASP A 145 -5.67 -9.12 10.24
CA ASP A 145 -6.58 -9.96 9.47
C ASP A 145 -7.99 -10.00 10.09
N ARG A 146 -8.10 -10.15 11.42
CA ARG A 146 -9.39 -10.17 12.12
C ARG A 146 -10.13 -8.84 12.04
N ASN A 147 -9.43 -7.72 12.21
CA ASN A 147 -10.06 -6.40 12.22
C ASN A 147 -10.50 -5.99 10.81
N LEU A 148 -9.66 -6.24 9.79
CA LEU A 148 -10.03 -5.93 8.42
C LEU A 148 -11.19 -6.78 7.89
N GLN A 149 -11.38 -7.99 8.40
CA GLN A 149 -12.57 -8.81 8.09
C GLN A 149 -13.88 -8.20 8.61
N GLN A 150 -13.82 -7.45 9.72
CA GLN A 150 -14.98 -6.84 10.36
C GLN A 150 -15.14 -5.35 9.99
N GLU A 151 -14.21 -4.79 9.23
CA GLU A 151 -14.16 -3.37 8.92
C GLU A 151 -15.28 -2.96 7.95
N ALA A 152 -16.13 -2.05 8.39
CA ALA A 152 -17.27 -1.54 7.61
C ALA A 152 -16.89 -0.34 6.73
N TRP A 153 -15.71 0.26 6.94
CA TRP A 153 -15.20 1.41 6.17
C TRP A 153 -16.13 2.62 6.20
N ASN A 154 -16.73 2.90 7.37
CA ASN A 154 -17.69 3.99 7.52
C ASN A 154 -16.98 5.31 7.89
N PRO A 155 -16.96 6.33 7.01
CA PRO A 155 -16.27 7.59 7.29
C PRO A 155 -16.96 8.44 8.37
N LYS A 156 -18.18 8.12 8.79
CA LYS A 156 -18.90 8.87 9.84
C LYS A 156 -18.44 8.54 11.26
N LEU A 157 -17.62 7.49 11.43
CA LEU A 157 -17.19 7.03 12.76
C LEU A 157 -16.19 7.97 13.45
N ASN A 158 -15.48 8.82 12.68
CA ASN A 158 -14.60 9.84 13.24
C ASN A 158 -14.48 11.04 12.29
N LYS A 159 -14.04 12.18 12.84
CA LYS A 159 -13.89 13.43 12.09
C LYS A 159 -12.85 13.34 10.96
N LEU A 160 -11.93 12.39 11.02
CA LEU A 160 -10.88 12.19 10.02
C LEU A 160 -11.36 11.31 8.84
N GLY A 161 -12.53 10.69 8.93
CA GLY A 161 -13.04 9.74 7.95
C GLY A 161 -12.10 8.55 7.73
N ILE A 162 -11.48 8.03 8.80
CA ILE A 162 -10.55 6.88 8.74
C ILE A 162 -11.17 5.62 9.35
N ALA A 163 -10.63 4.45 9.01
CA ALA A 163 -11.02 3.18 9.62
C ALA A 163 -10.52 3.10 11.07
N PRO A 164 -11.35 2.72 12.07
CA PRO A 164 -10.92 2.52 13.44
C PRO A 164 -9.76 1.53 13.57
N SER A 165 -9.78 0.45 12.76
CA SER A 165 -8.71 -0.54 12.74
C SER A 165 -7.31 0.05 12.51
N SER A 166 -7.19 1.14 11.74
CA SER A 166 -5.90 1.79 11.51
C SER A 166 -5.31 2.44 12.76
N VAL A 167 -6.15 3.05 13.59
CA VAL A 167 -5.73 3.68 14.85
C VAL A 167 -5.22 2.62 15.83
N ASP A 168 -5.96 1.52 15.94
CA ASP A 168 -5.59 0.41 16.81
C ASP A 168 -4.31 -0.31 16.33
N VAL A 169 -4.15 -0.51 15.02
CA VAL A 169 -2.92 -1.10 14.45
C VAL A 169 -1.71 -0.23 14.74
N LEU A 170 -1.80 1.08 14.50
CA LEU A 170 -0.71 2.02 14.77
C LEU A 170 -0.38 2.09 16.26
N ARG A 171 -1.39 2.06 17.13
CA ARG A 171 -1.17 1.98 18.58
C ARG A 171 -0.38 0.72 18.95
N MET A 172 -0.74 -0.45 18.42
CA MET A 172 0.01 -1.69 18.70
C MET A 172 1.45 -1.65 18.16
N VAL A 173 1.67 -1.00 17.02
CA VAL A 173 3.03 -0.77 16.48
C VAL A 173 3.84 0.06 17.48
N ASP A 174 3.29 1.19 17.95
CA ASP A 174 3.94 2.07 18.92
C ASP A 174 4.19 1.37 20.27
N GLU A 175 3.20 0.64 20.78
CA GLU A 175 3.32 -0.16 22.01
C GLU A 175 4.39 -1.24 21.88
N THR A 176 4.52 -1.88 20.71
CA THR A 176 5.55 -2.90 20.46
C THR A 176 6.94 -2.27 20.42
N LEU A 177 7.09 -1.11 19.77
CA LEU A 177 8.34 -0.35 19.75
C LEU A 177 8.73 0.11 21.16
N GLU A 178 7.78 0.62 21.94
CA GLU A 178 8.03 0.99 23.34
C GLU A 178 8.43 -0.21 24.19
N ALA A 179 7.69 -1.32 24.11
CA ALA A 179 8.02 -2.54 24.83
C ALA A 179 9.41 -3.07 24.45
N PHE A 180 9.83 -2.94 23.19
CA PHE A 180 11.17 -3.32 22.75
C PHE A 180 12.24 -2.50 23.48
N PHE A 181 12.16 -1.16 23.49
CA PHE A 181 13.15 -0.32 24.17
C PHE A 181 13.14 -0.44 25.71
N LEU A 182 12.06 -0.94 26.31
CA LEU A 182 11.99 -1.24 27.73
C LEU A 182 12.70 -2.56 28.10
N LEU A 183 13.11 -3.39 27.12
CA LEU A 183 13.86 -4.61 27.41
C LEU A 183 15.26 -4.24 27.95
N PRO A 184 15.71 -4.84 29.07
CA PRO A 184 17.02 -4.58 29.66
C PRO A 184 18.12 -5.33 28.90
N ILE A 185 18.33 -5.00 27.62
CA ILE A 185 19.30 -5.64 26.72
C ILE A 185 20.26 -4.61 26.13
N LEU A 186 21.46 -5.05 25.76
CA LEU A 186 22.47 -4.20 25.08
C LEU A 186 22.34 -4.26 23.54
N LEU A 187 21.54 -5.19 23.02
CA LEU A 187 21.44 -5.53 21.59
C LEU A 187 20.36 -4.73 20.81
N HIS A 188 19.84 -3.63 21.37
CA HIS A 188 18.74 -2.86 20.76
C HIS A 188 19.03 -2.45 19.32
N THR A 189 20.23 -1.91 19.07
CA THR A 189 20.66 -1.40 17.77
C THR A 189 20.75 -2.49 16.71
N VAL A 190 21.22 -3.68 17.12
CA VAL A 190 21.39 -4.87 16.26
C VAL A 190 20.04 -5.50 15.91
N LEU A 191 19.09 -5.51 16.84
CA LEU A 191 17.80 -6.22 16.69
C LEU A 191 16.66 -5.33 16.18
N LEU A 192 16.80 -4.01 16.27
CA LEU A 192 15.81 -3.05 15.77
C LEU A 192 15.48 -3.22 14.27
N PRO A 193 16.45 -3.46 13.35
CA PRO A 193 16.14 -3.73 11.95
C PRO A 193 15.20 -4.93 11.74
N GLU A 194 15.34 -5.97 12.56
CA GLU A 194 14.50 -7.17 12.48
C GLU A 194 13.05 -6.86 12.93
N LEU A 195 12.90 -6.15 14.06
CA LEU A 195 11.60 -5.70 14.53
C LEU A 195 10.91 -4.77 13.52
N THR A 196 11.62 -3.73 13.08
CA THR A 196 11.08 -2.73 12.16
C THR A 196 10.73 -3.35 10.81
N SER A 197 11.54 -4.28 10.28
CA SER A 197 11.20 -5.04 9.07
C SER A 197 9.93 -5.88 9.23
N GLY A 198 9.74 -6.54 10.39
CA GLY A 198 8.55 -7.32 10.69
C GLY A 198 7.28 -6.46 10.78
N LEU A 199 7.36 -5.34 11.49
CA LEU A 199 6.27 -4.36 11.60
C LEU A 199 5.95 -3.71 10.24
N ASP A 200 6.98 -3.38 9.46
CA ASP A 200 6.84 -2.82 8.11
C ASP A 200 6.09 -3.78 7.17
N LYS A 201 6.43 -5.07 7.21
CA LYS A 201 5.67 -6.12 6.47
C LYS A 201 4.22 -6.23 6.93
N CYS A 202 3.93 -6.05 8.22
CA CYS A 202 2.55 -6.04 8.73
C CYS A 202 1.76 -4.85 8.18
N MET A 203 2.37 -3.66 8.11
CA MET A 203 1.73 -2.50 7.52
C MET A 203 1.51 -2.67 6.02
N GLN A 204 2.48 -3.22 5.27
CA GLN A 204 2.28 -3.58 3.87
C GLN A 204 1.11 -4.58 3.67
N HIS A 205 1.00 -5.56 4.58
CA HIS A 205 -0.12 -6.52 4.59
C HIS A 205 -1.46 -5.83 4.82
N TYR A 206 -1.54 -4.90 5.78
CA TYR A 206 -2.74 -4.07 6.00
C TYR A 206 -3.15 -3.34 4.71
N VAL A 207 -2.20 -2.64 4.06
CA VAL A 207 -2.48 -1.89 2.82
C VAL A 207 -3.00 -2.81 1.72
N SER A 208 -2.38 -3.98 1.56
CA SER A 208 -2.78 -4.97 0.55
C SER A 208 -4.22 -5.46 0.78
N LYS A 209 -4.55 -5.82 2.01
CA LYS A 209 -5.89 -6.28 2.41
C LYS A 209 -6.95 -5.18 2.31
N ALA A 210 -6.62 -3.96 2.70
CA ALA A 210 -7.54 -2.81 2.59
C ALA A 210 -8.02 -2.55 1.15
N LYS A 211 -7.21 -2.94 0.15
CA LYS A 211 -7.48 -2.74 -1.27
C LYS A 211 -8.11 -3.91 -2.00
N SER A 212 -8.00 -5.13 -1.47
CA SER A 212 -8.22 -6.35 -2.26
C SER A 212 -9.64 -6.47 -2.86
N SER A 213 -10.64 -5.82 -2.26
CA SER A 213 -12.03 -5.79 -2.73
C SER A 213 -12.41 -4.56 -3.56
N CYS A 214 -11.46 -3.66 -3.83
CA CYS A 214 -11.74 -2.35 -4.45
C CYS A 214 -11.68 -2.35 -5.99
N GLY A 215 -11.25 -3.46 -6.61
CA GLY A 215 -11.05 -3.55 -8.06
C GLY A 215 -9.85 -2.73 -8.56
N SER A 216 -9.74 -2.62 -9.88
CA SER A 216 -8.75 -1.80 -10.57
C SER A 216 -9.39 -1.09 -11.77
N ARG A 217 -8.63 -0.21 -12.45
CA ARG A 217 -9.06 0.42 -13.72
C ARG A 217 -9.69 -0.58 -14.70
N SER A 218 -9.04 -1.72 -14.92
CA SER A 218 -9.51 -2.74 -15.86
C SER A 218 -10.77 -3.47 -15.41
N THR A 219 -11.10 -3.43 -14.12
CA THR A 219 -12.33 -4.05 -13.58
C THR A 219 -13.58 -3.30 -14.03
N PHE A 220 -13.50 -1.97 -14.17
CA PHE A 220 -14.65 -1.11 -14.44
C PHE A 220 -14.79 -0.69 -15.90
N LEU A 221 -13.71 -0.75 -16.69
CA LEU A 221 -13.76 -0.40 -18.11
C LEU A 221 -14.67 -1.36 -18.90
N PRO A 222 -15.59 -0.85 -19.72
CA PRO A 222 -16.43 -1.68 -20.58
C PRO A 222 -15.58 -2.34 -21.68
N ALA A 223 -15.98 -3.55 -22.08
CA ALA A 223 -15.42 -4.19 -23.26
C ALA A 223 -15.80 -3.37 -24.51
N LEU A 224 -14.86 -3.21 -25.43
CA LEU A 224 -15.13 -2.46 -26.66
C LEU A 224 -16.19 -3.18 -27.49
N PRO A 225 -17.26 -2.49 -27.93
CA PRO A 225 -18.27 -3.12 -28.76
C PRO A 225 -17.70 -3.50 -30.11
N ALA A 226 -18.31 -4.51 -30.73
CA ALA A 226 -17.97 -4.90 -32.08
C ALA A 226 -18.21 -3.73 -33.06
N LEU A 227 -17.33 -3.61 -34.06
CA LEU A 227 -17.40 -2.55 -35.04
C LEU A 227 -18.67 -2.70 -35.89
N THR A 228 -19.41 -1.60 -35.99
CA THR A 228 -20.62 -1.49 -36.80
C THR A 228 -20.52 -0.24 -37.68
N ARG A 229 -21.36 -0.15 -38.70
CA ARG A 229 -21.50 1.06 -39.52
C ARG A 229 -22.89 1.66 -39.34
N CYS A 230 -22.99 2.98 -39.42
CA CYS A 230 -24.25 3.71 -39.28
C CYS A 230 -25.32 3.28 -40.30
N THR A 231 -26.59 3.35 -39.88
CA THR A 231 -27.75 3.14 -40.75
C THR A 231 -28.22 4.46 -41.36
N VAL A 232 -27.58 4.88 -42.45
CA VAL A 232 -28.09 6.01 -43.25
C VAL A 232 -29.23 5.50 -44.13
N GLY A 233 -30.46 5.93 -43.82
CA GLY A 233 -31.65 5.65 -44.60
C GLY A 233 -31.96 6.79 -45.58
N SER A 234 -32.44 6.45 -46.78
CA SER A 234 -32.98 7.44 -47.72
C SER A 234 -34.26 8.02 -47.13
N ARG A 235 -34.25 9.29 -46.70
CA ARG A 235 -35.46 10.02 -46.27
C ARG A 235 -36.33 10.36 -47.50
N LEU A 236 -36.86 9.34 -48.19
CA LEU A 236 -38.02 9.53 -49.05
C LEU A 236 -39.25 9.65 -48.13
N HIS A 237 -39.87 10.83 -48.13
CA HIS A 237 -41.16 11.07 -47.48
C HIS A 237 -42.18 10.04 -47.99
N GLY A 238 -42.56 9.11 -47.12
CA GLY A 238 -43.51 8.04 -47.42
C GLY A 238 -44.27 7.65 -46.16
N VAL A 239 -45.46 8.24 -46.03
CA VAL A 239 -46.60 7.93 -45.16
C VAL A 239 -46.61 6.51 -44.55
N PHE A 240 -45.80 6.25 -43.54
CA PHE A 240 -46.05 5.24 -42.49
C PHE A 240 -45.17 5.60 -41.30
N LYS A 241 -45.74 6.35 -40.34
CA LYS A 241 -45.22 6.39 -38.97
C LYS A 241 -45.40 5.00 -38.37
N LYS A 242 -44.55 4.05 -38.74
CA LYS A 242 -44.38 2.83 -37.97
C LYS A 242 -43.66 3.27 -36.71
N LYS A 243 -44.43 3.38 -35.63
CA LYS A 243 -43.92 3.56 -34.27
C LYS A 243 -42.99 2.38 -34.02
N GLU A 244 -41.71 2.54 -34.33
CA GLU A 244 -40.68 1.60 -33.93
C GLU A 244 -40.73 1.60 -32.40
N LYS A 245 -41.20 0.49 -31.84
CA LYS A 245 -40.99 0.19 -30.42
C LYS A 245 -39.50 0.45 -30.17
N PRO A 246 -39.12 1.18 -29.10
CA PRO A 246 -37.73 1.17 -28.69
C PRO A 246 -37.35 -0.30 -28.56
N MET A 247 -36.43 -0.77 -29.42
CA MET A 247 -35.87 -2.12 -29.25
C MET A 247 -35.32 -2.09 -27.84
N ALA A 248 -35.98 -2.84 -26.97
CA ALA A 248 -35.63 -2.96 -25.58
C ALA A 248 -34.12 -3.17 -25.52
N ALA A 249 -33.46 -2.37 -24.69
CA ALA A 249 -32.13 -2.63 -24.19
C ALA A 249 -32.08 -4.11 -23.76
N SER A 250 -31.63 -4.97 -24.68
CA SER A 250 -31.41 -6.38 -24.43
C SER A 250 -30.07 -6.49 -23.74
N ASN A 251 -30.14 -6.09 -22.48
CA ASN A 251 -29.27 -6.29 -21.33
C ASN A 251 -29.44 -5.08 -20.42
N ARG A 252 -30.68 -4.84 -19.97
CA ARG A 252 -30.86 -4.42 -18.59
C ARG A 252 -30.16 -5.49 -17.74
N ARG A 253 -28.87 -5.28 -17.43
CA ARG A 253 -28.36 -5.74 -16.15
C ARG A 253 -29.35 -5.16 -15.17
N LYS A 254 -30.21 -6.02 -14.62
CA LYS A 254 -31.06 -5.65 -13.50
C LYS A 254 -30.11 -5.09 -12.46
N SER A 255 -30.06 -3.77 -12.30
CA SER A 255 -29.63 -3.16 -11.05
C SER A 255 -30.72 -3.48 -10.03
N GLN A 256 -30.75 -4.73 -9.59
CA GLN A 256 -31.36 -5.08 -8.32
C GLN A 256 -30.41 -4.60 -7.23
N LEU A 257 -30.41 -3.30 -6.94
CA LEU A 257 -30.41 -2.78 -5.58
C LEU A 257 -30.59 -1.25 -5.57
N GLY A 258 -31.30 -0.76 -4.56
CA GLY A 258 -31.90 0.56 -4.49
C GLY A 258 -30.96 1.76 -4.58
N THR A 259 -31.58 2.85 -5.02
CA THR A 259 -31.18 4.27 -5.09
C THR A 259 -30.77 4.89 -3.74
N SER A 260 -30.18 4.12 -2.82
CA SER A 260 -29.74 4.57 -1.49
C SER A 260 -28.32 4.10 -1.12
N ASN A 261 -27.68 3.23 -1.90
CA ASN A 261 -26.36 2.68 -1.58
C ASN A 261 -25.17 3.34 -2.29
N ASP A 262 -25.38 4.06 -3.39
CA ASP A 262 -24.27 4.53 -4.26
C ASP A 262 -23.37 5.57 -3.57
N SER A 263 -23.95 6.48 -2.78
CA SER A 263 -23.18 7.43 -1.97
C SER A 263 -22.41 6.75 -0.84
N THR A 264 -22.93 5.65 -0.30
CA THR A 264 -22.30 4.87 0.76
C THR A 264 -21.03 4.18 0.26
N GLU A 265 -21.03 3.66 -0.97
CA GLU A 265 -19.85 3.02 -1.56
C GLU A 265 -18.73 4.02 -1.84
N ILE A 266 -19.01 5.18 -2.47
CA ILE A 266 -18.01 6.24 -2.69
C ILE A 266 -17.39 6.66 -1.35
N LEU A 267 -18.21 6.84 -0.33
CA LEU A 267 -17.77 7.17 1.03
C LEU A 267 -16.84 6.11 1.64
N GLN A 268 -17.07 4.81 1.37
CA GLN A 268 -16.17 3.74 1.81
C GLN A 268 -14.81 3.78 1.09
N PHE A 269 -14.77 4.14 -0.20
CA PHE A 269 -13.51 4.37 -0.91
C PHE A 269 -12.76 5.58 -0.36
N CYS A 270 -13.46 6.69 -0.09
CA CYS A 270 -12.89 7.85 0.59
C CYS A 270 -12.28 7.45 1.95
N CYS A 271 -13.01 6.66 2.74
CA CYS A 271 -12.53 6.16 4.03
C CYS A 271 -11.23 5.38 3.90
N ARG A 272 -11.13 4.48 2.91
CA ARG A 272 -9.90 3.71 2.63
C ARG A 272 -8.74 4.61 2.22
N ILE A 273 -8.97 5.56 1.31
CA ILE A 273 -7.95 6.51 0.86
C ILE A 273 -7.41 7.34 2.03
N ASN A 274 -8.30 7.89 2.86
CA ASN A 274 -7.91 8.64 4.07
C ASN A 274 -7.15 7.75 5.06
N THR A 275 -7.59 6.51 5.24
CA THR A 275 -6.92 5.54 6.12
C THR A 275 -5.48 5.29 5.69
N LEU A 276 -5.24 5.05 4.39
CA LEU A 276 -3.88 4.85 3.88
C LEU A 276 -3.03 6.12 3.99
N HIS A 277 -3.62 7.30 3.79
CA HIS A 277 -2.95 8.57 4.00
C HIS A 277 -2.55 8.79 5.47
N TYR A 278 -3.46 8.44 6.39
CA TYR A 278 -3.25 8.52 7.84
C TYR A 278 -2.13 7.58 8.27
N ILE A 279 -2.21 6.30 7.89
CA ILE A 279 -1.16 5.30 8.17
C ILE A 279 0.21 5.78 7.70
N ARG A 280 0.29 6.32 6.47
CA ARG A 280 1.54 6.87 5.92
C ARG A 280 2.13 7.96 6.82
N THR A 281 1.29 8.83 7.36
CA THR A 281 1.73 9.99 8.17
C THR A 281 2.16 9.56 9.56
N GLU A 282 1.38 8.68 10.20
CA GLU A 282 1.69 8.18 11.54
C GLU A 282 2.90 7.26 11.53
N ILE A 283 3.02 6.34 10.56
CA ILE A 283 4.16 5.42 10.50
C ILE A 283 5.48 6.16 10.23
N ASP A 284 5.46 7.24 9.45
CA ASP A 284 6.62 8.12 9.28
C ASP A 284 6.97 8.83 10.59
N SER A 285 5.96 9.31 11.33
CA SER A 285 6.20 9.90 12.65
C SER A 285 6.76 8.88 13.65
N SER A 286 6.25 7.65 13.67
CA SER A 286 6.73 6.58 14.56
C SER A 286 8.15 6.14 14.18
N GLY A 287 8.47 6.09 12.88
CA GLY A 287 9.83 5.86 12.40
C GLY A 287 10.81 6.93 12.90
N ARG A 288 10.45 8.21 12.82
CA ARG A 288 11.26 9.32 13.35
C ARG A 288 11.43 9.26 14.87
N LYS A 289 10.34 9.00 15.62
CA LYS A 289 10.40 8.82 17.08
C LYS A 289 11.30 7.65 17.49
N THR A 290 11.27 6.55 16.74
CA THR A 290 12.10 5.36 16.97
C THR A 290 13.57 5.67 16.78
N LEU A 291 13.93 6.39 15.71
CA LEU A 291 15.31 6.79 15.45
C LEU A 291 15.88 7.68 16.56
N ASN A 292 15.07 8.61 17.08
CA ASN A 292 15.46 9.51 18.18
C ASN A 292 15.72 8.79 19.52
N ARG A 293 15.38 7.50 19.65
CA ARG A 293 15.68 6.69 20.84
C ARG A 293 17.05 6.00 20.77
N LEU A 294 17.72 6.04 19.62
CA LEU A 294 19.05 5.45 19.43
C LEU A 294 20.16 6.45 19.78
N PRO A 295 21.33 5.98 20.26
CA PRO A 295 22.52 6.82 20.39
C PRO A 295 22.96 7.42 19.04
N GLU A 296 23.52 8.64 19.06
CA GLU A 296 23.98 9.34 17.85
C GLU A 296 25.02 8.55 17.04
N SER A 297 25.87 7.78 17.72
CA SER A 297 26.86 6.89 17.09
C SER A 297 26.22 5.79 16.23
N ASP A 298 25.07 5.29 16.65
CA ASP A 298 24.37 4.20 15.97
C ASP A 298 23.50 4.73 14.82
N ILE A 299 23.00 5.96 14.94
CA ILE A 299 22.30 6.67 13.85
C ILE A 299 23.23 6.87 12.65
N ALA A 300 24.52 7.11 12.87
CA ALA A 300 25.51 7.22 11.80
C ALA A 300 25.84 5.86 11.13
N ALA A 301 25.70 4.75 11.88
CA ALA A 301 25.90 3.38 11.39
C ALA A 301 24.71 2.86 10.58
N PHE A 302 23.49 3.32 10.89
CA PHE A 302 22.37 3.29 9.95
C PHE A 302 22.70 4.28 8.83
N ASP A 303 23.44 3.82 7.81
CA ASP A 303 23.78 4.56 6.58
C ASP A 303 22.69 5.59 6.30
N GLY A 304 23.01 6.90 6.40
CA GLY A 304 22.11 8.03 6.68
C GLY A 304 20.92 8.25 5.72
N LYS A 305 20.65 7.26 4.88
CA LYS A 305 19.50 7.05 3.99
C LYS A 305 18.45 6.08 4.54
N THR A 306 18.74 5.26 5.54
CA THR A 306 17.83 4.20 5.99
C THR A 306 16.67 4.79 6.81
N LYS A 307 15.57 5.09 6.13
CA LYS A 307 14.33 5.50 6.79
C LYS A 307 13.63 4.26 7.34
N ILE A 308 13.41 4.23 8.64
CA ILE A 308 12.54 3.24 9.27
C ILE A 308 11.16 3.35 8.62
N PHE A 309 10.56 2.21 8.27
CA PHE A 309 9.26 2.10 7.58
C PHE A 309 9.17 2.67 6.16
N GLU A 310 10.30 2.84 5.45
CA GLU A 310 10.30 3.38 4.08
C GLU A 310 9.40 2.60 3.12
N GLN A 311 9.42 1.26 3.18
CA GLN A 311 8.60 0.46 2.27
C GLN A 311 7.12 0.61 2.58
N SER A 312 6.69 0.67 3.85
CA SER A 312 5.30 0.95 4.22
C SER A 312 4.84 2.32 3.74
N ILE A 313 5.67 3.35 3.85
CA ILE A 313 5.37 4.71 3.35
C ILE A 313 5.15 4.67 1.83
N GLY A 314 6.04 3.97 1.10
CA GLY A 314 5.91 3.75 -0.34
C GLY A 314 4.65 2.95 -0.70
N TYR A 315 4.36 1.88 0.03
CA TYR A 315 3.18 1.03 -0.17
C TYR A 315 1.88 1.78 0.06
N CYS A 316 1.80 2.60 1.11
CA CYS A 316 0.64 3.46 1.37
C CYS A 316 0.44 4.47 0.25
N SER A 317 1.52 5.11 -0.23
CA SER A 317 1.47 6.09 -1.33
C SER A 317 0.97 5.47 -2.64
N LYS A 318 1.44 4.25 -2.94
CA LYS A 318 0.97 3.44 -4.08
C LYS A 318 -0.46 2.93 -3.87
N GLY A 319 -0.82 2.60 -2.64
CA GLY A 319 -2.17 2.17 -2.29
C GLY A 319 -3.19 3.29 -2.50
N VAL A 320 -2.88 4.51 -2.06
CA VAL A 320 -3.67 5.71 -2.35
C VAL A 320 -3.82 5.93 -3.85
N GLN A 321 -2.73 5.77 -4.63
CA GLN A 321 -2.80 5.86 -6.09
C GLN A 321 -3.81 4.90 -6.70
N GLN A 322 -3.69 3.62 -6.32
CA GLN A 322 -4.49 2.56 -6.93
C GLN A 322 -5.95 2.65 -6.51
N LEU A 323 -6.22 3.04 -5.27
CA LEU A 323 -7.59 3.30 -4.81
C LEU A 323 -8.19 4.53 -5.48
N SER A 324 -7.42 5.60 -5.64
CA SER A 324 -7.83 6.82 -6.36
C SER A 324 -8.25 6.50 -7.79
N GLU A 325 -7.41 5.76 -8.53
CA GLU A 325 -7.73 5.30 -9.88
C GLU A 325 -8.95 4.36 -9.90
N ALA A 326 -9.00 3.35 -9.03
CA ALA A 326 -10.14 2.43 -8.97
C ALA A 326 -11.46 3.15 -8.67
N THR A 327 -11.44 4.11 -7.73
CA THR A 327 -12.61 4.93 -7.36
C THR A 327 -13.07 5.75 -8.56
N ALA A 328 -12.15 6.40 -9.27
CA ALA A 328 -12.46 7.20 -10.45
C ALA A 328 -13.15 6.39 -11.56
N TYR A 329 -12.58 5.24 -11.93
CA TYR A 329 -13.16 4.40 -12.98
C TYR A 329 -14.46 3.72 -12.54
N LYS A 330 -14.62 3.39 -11.25
CA LYS A 330 -15.91 2.93 -10.73
C LYS A 330 -16.97 4.02 -10.85
N ILE A 331 -16.69 5.23 -10.37
CA ILE A 331 -17.64 6.35 -10.43
C ILE A 331 -18.08 6.55 -11.89
N VAL A 332 -17.13 6.70 -12.82
CA VAL A 332 -17.45 7.06 -14.20
C VAL A 332 -18.12 5.92 -14.98
N PHE A 333 -17.62 4.69 -14.89
CA PHE A 333 -18.06 3.60 -15.76
C PHE A 333 -19.10 2.66 -15.15
N HIS A 334 -19.21 2.64 -13.82
CA HIS A 334 -20.19 1.83 -13.10
C HIS A 334 -21.31 2.71 -12.52
N ASP A 335 -20.97 3.71 -11.70
CA ASP A 335 -21.98 4.46 -10.95
C ASP A 335 -22.71 5.49 -11.83
N LEU A 336 -21.98 6.13 -12.75
CA LEU A 336 -22.50 7.09 -13.74
C LEU A 336 -22.78 6.45 -15.11
N SER A 337 -22.78 5.11 -15.19
CA SER A 337 -22.93 4.39 -16.47
C SER A 337 -24.26 4.71 -17.17
N ASN A 338 -25.33 4.92 -16.42
CA ASN A 338 -26.65 5.25 -16.94
C ASN A 338 -26.69 6.61 -17.66
N VAL A 339 -25.95 7.61 -17.17
CA VAL A 339 -25.90 8.96 -17.77
C VAL A 339 -24.78 9.10 -18.79
N LEU A 340 -23.68 8.36 -18.62
CA LEU A 340 -22.56 8.35 -19.57
C LEU A 340 -22.77 7.34 -20.70
N TRP A 341 -22.79 6.04 -20.38
CA TRP A 341 -22.78 4.97 -21.37
C TRP A 341 -24.15 4.69 -21.99
N ASP A 342 -25.23 4.82 -21.22
CA ASP A 342 -26.60 4.62 -21.72
C ASP A 342 -27.29 5.94 -22.12
N GLY A 343 -26.70 7.08 -21.76
CA GLY A 343 -27.27 8.42 -21.98
C GLY A 343 -26.58 9.22 -23.08
N LEU A 344 -25.32 9.61 -22.87
CA LEU A 344 -24.61 10.58 -23.71
C LEU A 344 -24.61 10.21 -25.20
N TYR A 345 -25.17 11.08 -26.03
CA TYR A 345 -25.32 10.99 -27.49
C TYR A 345 -26.12 9.79 -28.01
N VAL A 346 -26.86 9.08 -27.16
CA VAL A 346 -27.75 8.01 -27.61
C VAL A 346 -28.92 8.62 -28.40
N GLY A 347 -29.13 8.13 -29.63
CA GLY A 347 -30.12 8.69 -30.55
C GLY A 347 -29.57 9.86 -31.36
N GLU A 348 -29.90 11.09 -30.97
CA GLU A 348 -29.43 12.32 -31.61
C GLU A 348 -28.62 13.18 -30.62
N VAL A 349 -27.51 13.74 -31.09
CA VAL A 349 -26.57 14.54 -30.27
C VAL A 349 -27.26 15.72 -29.59
N SER A 350 -28.14 16.42 -30.32
CA SER A 350 -28.90 17.57 -29.81
C SER A 350 -29.85 17.23 -28.66
N SER A 351 -30.31 15.98 -28.55
CA SER A 351 -31.29 15.53 -27.55
C SER A 351 -30.68 14.87 -26.31
N SER A 352 -29.44 14.40 -26.43
CA SER A 352 -28.75 13.59 -25.42
C SER A 352 -27.37 14.15 -25.14
N ARG A 353 -27.32 15.42 -24.74
CA ARG A 353 -26.11 16.20 -24.45
C ARG A 353 -25.52 15.85 -23.07
N VAL A 354 -24.37 16.45 -22.73
CA VAL A 354 -23.54 16.09 -21.57
C VAL A 354 -24.11 16.48 -20.19
N GLU A 355 -25.13 17.34 -20.13
CA GLU A 355 -25.55 18.01 -18.89
C GLU A 355 -25.97 17.05 -17.79
N SER A 356 -26.67 15.96 -18.14
CA SER A 356 -27.08 14.93 -17.15
C SER A 356 -25.87 14.23 -16.53
N PHE A 357 -24.80 14.01 -17.30
CA PHE A 357 -23.55 13.45 -16.79
C PHE A 357 -22.82 14.45 -15.90
N LEU A 358 -22.78 15.73 -16.30
CA LEU A 358 -22.14 16.79 -15.50
C LEU A 358 -22.79 16.96 -14.13
N GLN A 359 -24.13 16.97 -14.05
CA GLN A 359 -24.86 17.14 -12.79
C GLN A 359 -24.56 16.01 -11.78
N GLU A 360 -24.59 14.76 -12.23
CA GLU A 360 -24.29 13.63 -11.34
C GLU A 360 -22.79 13.55 -10.99
N LEU A 361 -21.92 13.91 -11.93
CA LEU A 361 -20.48 14.00 -11.69
C LEU A 361 -20.15 15.10 -10.66
N GLU A 362 -20.79 16.27 -10.74
CA GLU A 362 -20.66 17.36 -9.76
C GLU A 362 -21.05 16.88 -8.36
N ARG A 363 -22.19 16.20 -8.22
CA ARG A 363 -22.62 15.60 -6.94
C ARG A 363 -21.59 14.61 -6.38
N CYS A 364 -20.95 13.81 -7.23
CA CYS A 364 -19.85 12.94 -6.82
C CYS A 364 -18.62 13.74 -6.37
N LEU A 365 -18.26 14.81 -7.07
CA LEU A 365 -17.14 15.68 -6.73
C LEU A 365 -17.35 16.41 -5.39
N GLU A 366 -18.58 16.79 -5.05
CA GLU A 366 -18.93 17.35 -3.73
C GLU A 366 -18.70 16.34 -2.60
N ILE A 367 -19.12 15.09 -2.79
CA ILE A 367 -18.87 14.01 -1.82
C ILE A 367 -17.37 13.80 -1.63
N ILE A 368 -16.61 13.74 -2.72
CA ILE A 368 -15.14 13.56 -2.69
C ILE A 368 -14.49 14.75 -1.98
N SER A 369 -14.90 15.96 -2.30
CA SER A 369 -14.32 17.19 -1.76
C SER A 369 -14.53 17.29 -0.25
N SER A 370 -15.72 16.93 0.24
CA SER A 370 -16.06 16.95 1.67
C SER A 370 -15.48 15.78 2.46
N SER A 371 -15.24 14.63 1.81
CA SER A 371 -14.89 13.38 2.52
C SER A 371 -13.41 13.03 2.46
N VAL A 372 -12.69 13.42 1.40
CA VAL A 372 -11.28 13.07 1.20
C VAL A 372 -10.37 14.14 1.81
N HIS A 373 -9.30 13.70 2.47
CA HIS A 373 -8.32 14.60 3.10
C HIS A 373 -7.61 15.50 2.07
N ASP A 374 -7.39 16.78 2.42
CA ASP A 374 -6.85 17.83 1.53
C ASP A 374 -5.61 17.41 0.75
N ARG A 375 -4.64 16.79 1.42
CA ARG A 375 -3.36 16.36 0.84
C ARG A 375 -3.47 15.31 -0.27
N VAL A 376 -4.61 14.62 -0.38
CA VAL A 376 -4.86 13.58 -1.39
C VAL A 376 -6.06 13.90 -2.29
N ARG A 377 -6.89 14.90 -1.94
CA ARG A 377 -8.08 15.30 -2.70
C ARG A 377 -7.78 15.64 -4.16
N THR A 378 -6.81 16.51 -4.42
CA THR A 378 -6.43 16.92 -5.78
C THR A 378 -6.10 15.71 -6.67
N ARG A 379 -5.48 14.67 -6.10
CA ARG A 379 -5.18 13.44 -6.82
C ARG A 379 -6.45 12.70 -7.22
N VAL A 380 -7.37 12.53 -6.28
CA VAL A 380 -8.64 11.81 -6.52
C VAL A 380 -9.47 12.53 -7.58
N ILE A 381 -9.59 13.86 -7.48
CA ILE A 381 -10.30 14.67 -8.48
C ILE A 381 -9.59 14.59 -9.84
N SER A 382 -8.26 14.62 -9.89
CA SER A 382 -7.51 14.46 -11.15
C SER A 382 -7.70 13.08 -11.79
N ASP A 383 -7.82 12.01 -11.00
CA ASP A 383 -8.09 10.67 -11.53
C ASP A 383 -9.54 10.56 -12.02
N ILE A 384 -10.51 11.19 -11.33
CA ILE A 384 -11.90 11.30 -11.79
C ILE A 384 -11.98 12.07 -13.11
N MET A 385 -11.25 13.18 -13.25
CA MET A 385 -11.14 13.94 -14.50
C MET A 385 -10.61 13.07 -15.63
N ARG A 386 -9.53 12.33 -15.38
CA ARG A 386 -8.97 11.40 -16.37
C ARG A 386 -9.97 10.33 -16.78
N ALA A 387 -10.63 9.68 -15.81
CA ALA A 387 -11.64 8.67 -16.09
C ALA A 387 -12.81 9.26 -16.90
N SER A 388 -13.23 10.49 -16.61
CA SER A 388 -14.29 11.19 -17.32
C SER A 388 -13.92 11.49 -18.76
N PHE A 389 -12.67 11.90 -19.03
CA PHE A 389 -12.16 12.13 -20.38
C PHE A 389 -12.01 10.82 -21.16
N ASP A 390 -11.53 9.75 -20.51
CA ASP A 390 -11.51 8.40 -21.09
C ASP A 390 -12.94 7.94 -21.43
N GLY A 391 -13.90 8.21 -20.55
CA GLY A 391 -15.32 7.90 -20.74
C GLY A 391 -15.93 8.65 -21.92
N PHE A 392 -15.65 9.95 -22.02
CA PHE A 392 -16.06 10.78 -23.14
C PHE A 392 -15.51 10.27 -24.47
N LEU A 393 -14.22 9.93 -24.54
CA LEU A 393 -13.61 9.34 -25.74
C LEU A 393 -14.19 7.97 -26.08
N LEU A 394 -14.44 7.13 -25.07
CA LEU A 394 -15.08 5.83 -25.28
C LEU A 394 -16.49 5.98 -25.84
N VAL A 395 -17.26 6.96 -25.40
CA VAL A 395 -18.59 7.26 -25.98
C VAL A 395 -18.46 7.65 -27.46
N LEU A 396 -17.49 8.50 -27.81
CA LEU A 396 -17.30 8.98 -29.19
C LEU A 396 -16.76 7.89 -30.15
N LEU A 397 -15.81 7.08 -29.69
CA LEU A 397 -15.04 6.14 -30.53
C LEU A 397 -15.48 4.68 -30.36
N ALA A 398 -16.24 4.38 -29.31
CA ALA A 398 -16.55 3.01 -28.92
C ALA A 398 -17.91 2.88 -28.21
N GLY A 399 -18.85 3.81 -28.37
CA GLY A 399 -20.11 3.81 -27.63
C GLY A 399 -21.20 2.87 -28.17
N GLY A 400 -20.96 2.13 -29.26
CA GLY A 400 -21.92 1.18 -29.83
C GLY A 400 -22.98 1.80 -30.76
N PRO A 401 -23.78 0.97 -31.46
CA PRO A 401 -24.54 1.37 -32.65
C PRO A 401 -25.72 2.33 -32.40
N SER A 402 -25.99 2.69 -31.15
CA SER A 402 -27.03 3.65 -30.77
C SER A 402 -26.62 5.11 -30.95
N ARG A 403 -25.36 5.34 -31.36
CA ARG A 403 -24.76 6.67 -31.53
C ARG A 403 -24.31 6.87 -32.97
N CYS A 404 -24.54 8.05 -33.49
CA CYS A 404 -24.02 8.46 -34.79
C CYS A 404 -23.81 9.97 -34.83
N PHE A 405 -22.75 10.42 -35.50
CA PHE A 405 -22.32 11.81 -35.53
C PHE A 405 -22.23 12.31 -36.98
N THR A 406 -22.87 13.43 -37.26
CA THR A 406 -22.65 14.23 -38.47
C THR A 406 -21.45 15.16 -38.28
N VAL A 407 -21.03 15.86 -39.34
CA VAL A 407 -20.00 16.91 -39.21
C VAL A 407 -20.54 18.10 -38.42
N GLN A 408 -21.84 18.40 -38.51
CA GLN A 408 -22.49 19.51 -37.80
C GLN A 408 -22.55 19.30 -36.29
N ASP A 409 -22.60 18.03 -35.84
CA ASP A 409 -22.60 17.70 -34.42
C ASP A 409 -21.26 18.01 -33.73
N SER A 410 -20.19 18.25 -34.49
CA SER A 410 -18.87 18.51 -33.92
C SER A 410 -18.84 19.73 -33.00
N ASP A 411 -19.51 20.82 -33.36
CA ASP A 411 -19.58 22.04 -32.53
C ASP A 411 -20.23 21.77 -31.17
N ALA A 412 -21.31 20.97 -31.15
CA ALA A 412 -21.98 20.55 -29.92
C ALA A 412 -21.07 19.66 -29.05
N VAL A 413 -20.32 18.75 -29.66
CA VAL A 413 -19.37 17.87 -28.94
C VAL A 413 -18.20 18.68 -28.36
N ASP A 414 -17.70 19.68 -29.08
CA ASP A 414 -16.64 20.57 -28.59
C ASP A 414 -17.11 21.45 -27.42
N GLU A 415 -18.33 21.96 -27.50
CA GLU A 415 -18.99 22.69 -26.41
C GLU A 415 -19.17 21.80 -25.17
N ASP A 416 -19.67 20.57 -25.34
CA ASP A 416 -19.84 19.61 -24.25
C ASP A 416 -18.52 19.25 -23.56
N PHE A 417 -17.46 19.09 -24.35
CA PHE A 417 -16.12 18.85 -23.78
C PHE A 417 -15.61 20.07 -23.01
N LYS A 418 -15.92 21.28 -23.47
CA LYS A 418 -15.59 22.50 -22.74
C LYS A 418 -16.33 22.55 -21.40
N PHE A 419 -17.63 22.29 -21.36
CA PHE A 419 -18.39 22.22 -20.10
C PHE A 419 -17.82 21.18 -19.13
N LEU A 420 -17.39 20.03 -19.64
CA LEU A 420 -16.72 19.01 -18.83
C LEU A 420 -15.38 19.52 -18.25
N CYS A 421 -14.58 20.27 -19.03
CA CYS A 421 -13.36 20.90 -18.51
C CYS A 421 -13.66 21.97 -17.46
N ASP A 422 -14.68 22.81 -17.72
CA ASP A 422 -15.08 23.92 -16.85
C ASP A 422 -15.58 23.40 -15.48
N LEU A 423 -16.24 22.25 -15.44
CA LEU A 423 -16.63 21.57 -14.19
C LEU A 423 -15.42 21.29 -13.28
N PHE A 424 -14.32 20.78 -13.84
CA PHE A 424 -13.11 20.49 -13.06
C PHE A 424 -12.30 21.73 -12.71
N TRP A 425 -12.40 22.79 -13.52
CA TRP A 425 -11.79 24.09 -13.19
C TRP A 425 -12.56 24.80 -12.07
N SER A 426 -13.88 24.67 -12.03
CA SER A 426 -14.78 25.20 -10.99
C SER A 426 -14.51 26.68 -10.68
N ASN A 427 -14.45 27.53 -11.71
CA ASN A 427 -14.18 28.97 -11.60
C ASN A 427 -12.89 29.35 -10.82
N GLY A 428 -11.91 28.44 -10.75
CA GLY A 428 -10.65 28.64 -10.04
C GLY A 428 -10.58 27.95 -8.67
N ASP A 429 -11.69 27.43 -8.15
CA ASP A 429 -11.74 26.70 -6.88
C ASP A 429 -11.41 25.19 -7.04
N GLY A 430 -11.32 24.71 -8.28
CA GLY A 430 -11.08 23.32 -8.63
C GLY A 430 -9.61 22.97 -8.93
N LEU A 431 -9.38 22.26 -10.04
CA LEU A 431 -8.06 21.85 -10.49
C LEU A 431 -7.32 22.99 -11.22
N PRO A 432 -5.97 23.03 -11.14
CA PRO A 432 -5.15 23.96 -11.92
C PRO A 432 -5.33 23.79 -13.45
N LEU A 433 -5.38 24.89 -14.19
CA LEU A 433 -5.60 24.88 -15.64
C LEU A 433 -4.51 24.11 -16.41
N ASP A 434 -3.25 24.17 -15.97
CA ASP A 434 -2.13 23.43 -16.55
C ASP A 434 -2.31 21.92 -16.41
N LEU A 435 -2.87 21.47 -15.28
CA LEU A 435 -3.20 20.06 -15.07
C LEU A 435 -4.36 19.62 -15.97
N ILE A 436 -5.42 20.44 -16.07
CA ILE A 436 -6.57 20.17 -16.96
C ILE A 436 -6.10 20.10 -18.40
N GLU A 437 -5.31 21.07 -18.84
CA GLU A 437 -4.75 21.11 -20.20
C GLU A 437 -3.95 19.85 -20.51
N LYS A 438 -3.03 19.46 -19.61
CA LYS A 438 -2.22 18.25 -19.75
C LYS A 438 -3.07 16.99 -19.91
N VAL A 439 -4.09 16.80 -19.09
CA VAL A 439 -4.95 15.60 -19.14
C VAL A 439 -5.92 15.63 -20.33
N SER A 440 -6.33 16.83 -20.77
CA SER A 440 -7.23 17.03 -21.92
C SER A 440 -6.58 16.80 -23.31
N THR A 441 -5.25 16.73 -23.36
CA THR A 441 -4.46 16.70 -24.62
C THR A 441 -4.98 15.69 -25.63
N THR A 442 -5.22 14.44 -25.20
CA THR A 442 -5.71 13.38 -26.09
C THR A 442 -7.07 13.73 -26.65
N VAL A 443 -8.02 14.17 -25.83
CA VAL A 443 -9.38 14.53 -26.28
C VAL A 443 -9.30 15.67 -27.30
N LYS A 444 -8.58 16.75 -26.98
CA LYS A 444 -8.38 17.90 -27.87
C LYS A 444 -7.74 17.52 -29.20
N SER A 445 -6.87 16.50 -29.22
CA SER A 445 -6.27 16.01 -30.46
C SER A 445 -7.23 15.20 -31.35
N ILE A 446 -8.27 14.59 -30.76
CA ILE A 446 -9.22 13.71 -31.43
C ILE A 446 -10.42 14.48 -31.97
N LEU A 447 -10.92 15.47 -31.23
CA LEU A 447 -12.09 16.27 -31.61
C LEU A 447 -12.06 16.84 -33.05
N PRO A 448 -10.92 17.34 -33.57
CA PRO A 448 -10.84 17.81 -34.96
C PRO A 448 -11.20 16.76 -36.03
N LEU A 449 -11.06 15.46 -35.73
CA LEU A 449 -11.48 14.40 -36.65
C LEU A 449 -12.99 14.38 -36.86
N LEU A 450 -13.77 14.81 -35.86
CA LEU A 450 -15.23 14.90 -35.96
C LEU A 450 -15.67 16.02 -36.91
N ARG A 451 -14.84 17.06 -37.07
CA ARG A 451 -15.03 18.18 -38.01
C ARG A 451 -14.55 17.87 -39.44
N THR A 452 -13.67 16.89 -39.60
CA THR A 452 -13.10 16.54 -40.91
C THR A 452 -14.17 15.92 -41.81
N ASP A 453 -14.21 16.33 -43.08
CA ASP A 453 -15.13 15.78 -44.06
C ASP A 453 -14.86 14.28 -44.32
N THR A 454 -15.90 13.56 -44.71
CA THR A 454 -15.85 12.09 -44.79
C THR A 454 -14.83 11.59 -45.81
N GLU A 455 -14.69 12.24 -46.96
CA GLU A 455 -13.77 11.79 -48.02
C GLU A 455 -12.31 11.99 -47.58
N SER A 456 -11.96 13.16 -47.04
CA SER A 456 -10.63 13.39 -46.46
C SER A 456 -10.30 12.42 -45.33
N LEU A 457 -11.28 12.07 -44.49
CA LEU A 457 -11.09 11.10 -43.40
C LEU A 457 -10.83 9.69 -43.95
N ILE A 458 -11.51 9.29 -45.03
CA ILE A 458 -11.28 8.01 -45.73
C ILE A 458 -9.87 8.00 -46.36
N GLU A 459 -9.46 9.08 -47.02
CA GLU A 459 -8.12 9.20 -47.62
C GLU A 459 -7.02 9.11 -46.57
N ARG A 460 -7.17 9.84 -45.46
CA ARG A 460 -6.24 9.79 -44.33
C ARG A 460 -6.16 8.38 -43.74
N PHE A 461 -7.30 7.70 -43.56
CA PHE A 461 -7.32 6.31 -43.09
C PHE A 461 -6.55 5.37 -44.06
N LYS A 462 -6.78 5.49 -45.37
CA LYS A 462 -6.07 4.70 -46.38
C LYS A 462 -4.56 4.93 -46.34
N ALA A 463 -4.13 6.19 -46.25
CA ALA A 463 -2.71 6.56 -46.18
C ALA A 463 -2.03 5.89 -44.97
N VAL A 464 -2.61 6.03 -43.77
CA VAL A 464 -2.06 5.42 -42.53
C VAL A 464 -2.02 3.89 -42.62
N CYS A 465 -3.05 3.26 -43.20
CA CYS A 465 -3.05 1.81 -43.40
C CYS A 465 -1.96 1.34 -44.38
N LEU A 466 -1.71 2.09 -45.45
CA LEU A 466 -0.67 1.79 -46.44
C LEU A 466 0.73 1.94 -45.85
N GLU A 467 0.95 2.99 -45.04
CA GLU A 467 2.21 3.21 -44.33
C GLU A 467 2.51 2.08 -43.34
N ASN A 468 1.50 1.57 -42.63
CA ASN A 468 1.68 0.53 -41.60
C ASN A 468 1.84 -0.89 -42.13
N HIS A 469 1.29 -1.22 -43.30
CA HIS A 469 1.20 -2.61 -43.78
C HIS A 469 1.82 -2.85 -45.16
N GLY A 470 2.32 -1.81 -45.83
CA GLY A 470 2.86 -1.91 -47.19
C GLY A 470 1.78 -2.21 -48.23
N SER A 471 2.15 -2.07 -49.51
CA SER A 471 1.24 -2.18 -50.66
C SER A 471 0.92 -3.64 -51.05
N ASP A 472 0.52 -4.49 -50.10
CA ASP A 472 0.15 -5.86 -50.43
C ASP A 472 -1.35 -5.99 -50.75
N ARG A 473 -1.64 -6.10 -52.06
CA ARG A 473 -2.90 -6.61 -52.64
C ARG A 473 -4.20 -5.84 -52.38
N GLY A 474 -4.16 -4.51 -52.28
CA GLY A 474 -5.35 -3.65 -52.42
C GLY A 474 -6.48 -3.85 -51.39
N LYS A 475 -6.29 -4.71 -50.39
CA LYS A 475 -7.21 -4.93 -49.27
C LYS A 475 -6.61 -4.28 -48.03
N LEU A 476 -7.30 -3.27 -47.50
CA LEU A 476 -6.91 -2.62 -46.25
C LEU A 476 -7.15 -3.62 -45.10
N PRO A 477 -6.11 -4.01 -44.33
CA PRO A 477 -6.32 -4.89 -43.18
C PRO A 477 -7.17 -4.19 -42.11
N LEU A 478 -7.85 -4.97 -41.26
CA LEU A 478 -8.56 -4.41 -40.11
C LEU A 478 -7.50 -4.00 -39.07
N PRO A 479 -7.41 -2.72 -38.67
CA PRO A 479 -6.44 -2.27 -37.69
C PRO A 479 -6.63 -3.00 -36.36
N PRO A 480 -5.54 -3.42 -35.68
CA PRO A 480 -5.66 -3.92 -34.31
C PRO A 480 -6.22 -2.82 -33.41
N THR A 481 -6.90 -3.19 -32.34
CA THR A 481 -7.29 -2.21 -31.31
C THR A 481 -6.05 -1.88 -30.48
N SER A 482 -5.36 -0.80 -30.83
CA SER A 482 -4.26 -0.27 -30.02
C SER A 482 -4.81 0.29 -28.71
N GLY A 483 -3.95 0.35 -27.69
CA GLY A 483 -4.32 0.87 -26.38
C GLY A 483 -4.64 2.38 -26.36
N PRO A 484 -3.75 3.28 -26.82
CA PRO A 484 -3.96 4.72 -26.74
C PRO A 484 -4.62 5.30 -28.00
N TRP A 485 -5.68 6.09 -27.82
CA TRP A 485 -6.30 6.87 -28.90
C TRP A 485 -5.35 7.93 -29.45
N SER A 486 -5.25 8.04 -30.78
CA SER A 486 -4.44 9.08 -31.44
C SER A 486 -5.02 9.45 -32.80
N PRO A 487 -4.97 10.73 -33.21
CA PRO A 487 -5.53 11.15 -34.49
C PRO A 487 -4.76 10.65 -35.71
N THR A 488 -3.55 10.11 -35.52
CA THR A 488 -2.73 9.49 -36.58
C THR A 488 -2.84 7.97 -36.60
N GLU A 489 -3.66 7.39 -35.72
CA GLU A 489 -3.78 5.95 -35.56
C GLU A 489 -4.94 5.40 -36.39
N ALA A 490 -4.69 4.32 -37.14
CA ALA A 490 -5.69 3.72 -38.03
C ALA A 490 -6.97 3.27 -37.31
N ASN A 491 -6.87 2.70 -36.09
CA ASN A 491 -8.05 2.23 -35.36
C ASN A 491 -8.95 3.41 -34.93
N THR A 492 -8.35 4.49 -34.42
CA THR A 492 -9.07 5.72 -34.08
C THR A 492 -9.82 6.26 -35.31
N LEU A 493 -9.15 6.42 -36.45
CA LEU A 493 -9.77 6.90 -37.69
C LEU A 493 -10.90 5.99 -38.17
N LEU A 494 -10.69 4.66 -38.12
CA LEU A 494 -11.72 3.68 -38.44
C LEU A 494 -12.95 3.81 -37.53
N ARG A 495 -12.73 4.02 -36.23
CA ARG A 495 -13.81 4.23 -35.26
C ARG A 495 -14.60 5.48 -35.57
N VAL A 496 -13.94 6.62 -35.84
CA VAL A 496 -14.64 7.84 -36.26
C VAL A 496 -15.51 7.58 -37.50
N LEU A 497 -15.00 6.85 -38.50
CA LEU A 497 -15.78 6.46 -39.68
C LEU A 497 -16.97 5.55 -39.34
N CYS A 498 -16.82 4.62 -38.38
CA CYS A 498 -17.89 3.72 -37.95
C CYS A 498 -19.10 4.47 -37.38
N TYR A 499 -18.84 5.51 -36.59
CA TYR A 499 -19.88 6.36 -35.99
C TYR A 499 -20.27 7.56 -36.86
N ARG A 500 -19.66 7.74 -38.04
CA ARG A 500 -20.02 8.83 -38.97
C ARG A 500 -21.37 8.55 -39.62
N TYR A 501 -22.35 9.42 -39.37
CA TYR A 501 -23.65 9.41 -40.06
C TYR A 501 -23.52 10.02 -41.47
N ASP A 502 -22.93 9.26 -42.39
CA ASP A 502 -22.71 9.69 -43.78
C ASP A 502 -22.77 8.51 -44.76
N GLU A 503 -23.26 8.78 -45.99
CA GLU A 503 -23.38 7.75 -47.02
C GLU A 503 -22.03 7.21 -47.51
N SER A 504 -21.03 8.08 -47.70
CA SER A 504 -19.70 7.70 -48.18
C SER A 504 -18.99 6.83 -47.14
N ALA A 505 -19.04 7.20 -45.86
CA ALA A 505 -18.50 6.38 -44.76
C ALA A 505 -19.15 5.00 -44.73
N THR A 506 -20.48 4.96 -44.80
CA THR A 506 -21.25 3.72 -44.75
C THR A 506 -20.97 2.79 -45.94
N LYS A 507 -20.83 3.35 -47.15
CA LYS A 507 -20.49 2.60 -48.38
C LYS A 507 -19.05 2.08 -48.31
N PHE A 508 -18.11 2.90 -47.85
CA PHE A 508 -16.71 2.52 -47.66
C PHE A 508 -16.57 1.35 -46.68
N LEU A 509 -17.12 1.46 -45.47
CA LEU A 509 -17.02 0.41 -44.45
C LEU A 509 -17.66 -0.92 -44.88
N LYS A 510 -18.78 -0.85 -45.61
CA LYS A 510 -19.42 -2.04 -46.20
C LYS A 510 -18.52 -2.70 -47.24
N ARG A 511 -17.91 -1.92 -48.14
CA ARG A 511 -17.08 -2.43 -49.24
C ARG A 511 -15.76 -3.00 -48.75
N THR A 512 -15.13 -2.34 -47.78
CA THR A 512 -13.79 -2.69 -47.29
C THR A 512 -13.82 -3.84 -46.29
N TYR A 513 -14.75 -3.83 -45.34
CA TYR A 513 -14.76 -4.75 -44.19
C TYR A 513 -16.05 -5.53 -44.00
N ASN A 514 -17.08 -5.27 -44.82
CA ASN A 514 -18.42 -5.87 -44.69
C ASN A 514 -19.04 -5.69 -43.28
N LEU A 515 -18.80 -4.53 -42.63
CA LEU A 515 -19.31 -4.29 -41.29
C LEU A 515 -20.85 -4.30 -41.23
N PRO A 516 -21.45 -4.90 -40.20
CA PRO A 516 -22.90 -4.93 -40.03
C PRO A 516 -23.45 -3.57 -39.58
N ARG A 517 -24.76 -3.37 -39.81
CA ARG A 517 -25.50 -2.17 -39.39
C ARG A 517 -26.08 -2.26 -37.98
N LYS A 518 -26.26 -3.48 -37.48
CA LYS A 518 -26.79 -3.79 -36.15
C LYS A 518 -26.01 -4.98 -35.60
N LEU A 519 -25.87 -5.04 -34.28
CA LEU A 519 -25.41 -6.24 -33.59
C LEU A 519 -26.61 -7.18 -33.48
N THR A 520 -26.47 -8.40 -33.98
CA THR A 520 -27.51 -9.46 -33.94
C THR A 520 -27.75 -9.97 -32.53
#